data_AF-A0A3M0G4D0-F1
#
_entry.id   AF-A0A3M0G4D0-F1
#
_cell.length_a   1.000
_cell.length_b   1.000
_cell.length_c   1.000
_cell.angle_alpha   90.00
_cell.angle_beta   90.00
_cell.angle_gamma   90.00
#
_symmetry.space_group_name_H-M   'P 1'
#
loop_
_entity.id
_entity.type
_entity.pdbx_description
1 polymer ?
#
loop_
_entity_poly.entity_id
_entity_poly.type
_entity_poly.pdbx_seq_one_letter_code
_entity_poly.pdbx_strand_id
1 'polypeptide(L)'
;MRDLAEVLAGWIYALQITSGQQWVLRLTVLSSGVGAAVLCNLWFPVLISPALLVTALVMAFASVIRPDSVAPLFFVAAVGLWWLAGAAAASQPDGGGGTPGRWLGVTVLVAVFHLSTAFAAAAPSYARVTGRAAKLLSLAGVGYVAVSVAVGMAVLGLAALPRHVLGPGWVVAGALSVSVATVALVAALRPRRAH
;
A
#
# COMPACT_ATOMS: atom_id res chain seq x y z
N MET A 1 -21.08 -9.46 -23.24
CA MET A 1 -21.63 -8.20 -22.69
C MET A 1 -22.48 -8.41 -21.45
N ARG A 2 -23.27 -9.48 -21.36
CA ARG A 2 -24.02 -9.86 -20.15
C ARG A 2 -23.13 -9.93 -18.89
N ASP A 3 -21.95 -10.53 -19.01
CA ASP A 3 -21.00 -10.66 -17.89
C ASP A 3 -20.46 -9.31 -17.38
N LEU A 4 -20.22 -8.34 -18.28
CA LEU A 4 -19.74 -7.02 -17.88
C LEU A 4 -20.85 -6.26 -17.13
N ALA A 5 -22.09 -6.35 -17.59
CA ALA A 5 -23.23 -5.72 -16.95
C ALA A 5 -23.50 -6.31 -15.56
N GLU A 6 -23.37 -7.63 -15.40
CA GLU A 6 -23.51 -8.31 -14.11
C GLU A 6 -22.38 -7.91 -13.13
N VAL A 7 -21.14 -7.79 -13.62
CA VAL A 7 -20.01 -7.29 -12.82
C VAL A 7 -20.24 -5.84 -12.38
N LEU A 8 -20.65 -4.96 -13.29
CA LEU A 8 -20.93 -3.56 -12.98
C LEU A 8 -22.11 -3.39 -12.02
N ALA A 9 -23.17 -4.17 -12.18
CA ALA A 9 -24.30 -4.19 -11.27
C ALA A 9 -23.87 -4.65 -9.86
N GLY A 10 -23.02 -5.68 -9.78
CA GLY A 10 -22.43 -6.11 -8.51
C GLY A 10 -21.59 -5.03 -7.84
N TRP A 11 -20.83 -4.25 -8.61
CA TRP A 11 -20.05 -3.12 -8.10
C TRP A 11 -20.93 -2.00 -7.56
N ILE A 12 -21.93 -1.60 -8.34
CA ILE A 12 -22.89 -0.57 -7.93
C ILE A 12 -23.62 -0.98 -6.67
N TYR A 13 -24.10 -2.23 -6.61
CA TYR A 13 -24.78 -2.76 -5.43
C TYR A 13 -23.87 -2.75 -4.20
N ALA A 14 -22.61 -3.20 -4.32
CA ALA A 14 -21.64 -3.18 -3.22
C ALA A 14 -21.41 -1.76 -2.68
N LEU A 15 -21.35 -0.75 -3.54
CA LEU A 15 -21.19 0.64 -3.15
C LEU A 15 -22.45 1.21 -2.48
N GLN A 16 -23.65 0.84 -2.96
CA GLN A 16 -24.92 1.30 -2.39
C GLN A 16 -25.14 0.84 -0.95
N ILE A 17 -24.76 -0.40 -0.62
CA ILE A 17 -24.94 -0.97 0.73
C ILE A 17 -23.78 -0.65 1.69
N THR A 18 -22.82 0.18 1.24
CA THR A 18 -21.63 0.51 2.02
C THR A 18 -21.99 1.44 3.18
N SER A 19 -21.67 1.01 4.41
CA SER A 19 -21.86 1.81 5.63
C SER A 19 -20.91 3.02 5.63
N GLY A 20 -21.24 4.07 6.39
CA GLY A 20 -20.39 5.26 6.49
C GLY A 20 -18.95 4.97 6.92
N GLN A 21 -18.76 3.99 7.83
CA GLN A 21 -17.42 3.57 8.27
C GLN A 21 -16.63 2.88 7.15
N GLN A 22 -17.30 2.06 6.34
CA GLN A 22 -16.68 1.44 5.17
C GLN A 22 -16.37 2.49 4.08
N TRP A 23 -17.19 3.52 3.93
CA TRP A 23 -16.88 4.65 3.06
C TRP A 23 -15.61 5.39 3.50
N VAL A 24 -15.41 5.61 4.79
CA VAL A 24 -14.17 6.21 5.31
C VAL A 24 -12.94 5.36 4.94
N LEU A 25 -13.01 4.05 5.12
CA LEU A 25 -11.92 3.14 4.73
C LEU A 25 -11.67 3.19 3.22
N ARG A 26 -12.72 3.09 2.41
CA ARG A 26 -12.67 3.17 0.95
C ARG A 26 -12.08 4.50 0.45
N LEU A 27 -12.45 5.63 1.06
CA LEU A 27 -11.87 6.93 0.75
C LEU A 27 -10.41 7.04 1.16
N THR A 28 -10.01 6.41 2.26
CA THR A 28 -8.62 6.34 2.70
C THR A 28 -7.78 5.49 1.74
N VAL A 29 -8.32 4.36 1.28
CA VAL A 29 -7.72 3.54 0.20
C VAL A 29 -7.54 4.39 -1.06
N LEU A 30 -8.59 5.11 -1.49
CA LEU A 30 -8.52 5.92 -2.70
C LEU A 30 -7.47 7.04 -2.57
N SER A 31 -7.51 7.83 -1.50
CA SER A 31 -6.64 8.98 -1.32
C SER A 31 -5.17 8.57 -1.15
N SER A 32 -4.90 7.52 -0.37
CA SER A 32 -3.55 6.98 -0.21
C SER A 32 -3.03 6.35 -1.50
N GLY A 33 -3.87 5.61 -2.23
CA GLY A 33 -3.51 4.97 -3.49
C GLY A 33 -3.20 5.98 -4.60
N VAL A 34 -4.10 6.95 -4.82
CA VAL A 34 -3.90 8.06 -5.76
C VAL A 34 -2.69 8.89 -5.35
N GLY A 35 -2.57 9.22 -4.06
CA GLY A 35 -1.44 9.97 -3.52
C GLY A 35 -0.11 9.28 -3.82
N ALA A 36 0.03 7.99 -3.53
CA ALA A 36 1.26 7.26 -3.79
C ALA A 36 1.58 7.22 -5.30
N ALA A 37 0.59 6.96 -6.16
CA ALA A 37 0.80 6.91 -7.60
C ALA A 37 1.23 8.27 -8.19
N VAL A 38 0.56 9.36 -7.77
CA VAL A 38 0.90 10.72 -8.21
C VAL A 38 2.27 11.13 -7.70
N LEU A 39 2.58 10.88 -6.42
CA LEU A 39 3.89 11.22 -5.86
C LEU A 39 5.01 10.38 -6.49
N CYS A 40 4.76 9.11 -6.81
CA CYS A 40 5.71 8.31 -7.58
C CYS A 40 5.97 8.91 -8.96
N ASN A 41 4.93 9.35 -9.67
CA ASN A 41 5.08 9.99 -10.97
C ASN A 41 5.86 11.30 -10.91
N LEU A 42 5.65 12.10 -9.86
CA LEU A 42 6.31 13.39 -9.67
C LEU A 42 7.76 13.24 -9.19
N TRP A 43 8.02 12.29 -8.29
CA TRP A 43 9.32 12.16 -7.61
C TRP A 43 10.26 11.15 -8.25
N PHE A 44 9.72 10.16 -8.97
CA PHE A 44 10.47 9.08 -9.60
C PHE A 44 10.08 8.91 -11.09
N PRO A 45 10.20 9.97 -11.91
CA PRO A 45 9.85 9.87 -13.33
C PRO A 45 10.82 8.91 -14.05
N VAL A 46 10.25 7.93 -14.73
CA VAL A 46 10.92 6.92 -15.56
C VAL A 46 10.14 6.73 -16.85
N LEU A 47 10.75 6.16 -17.89
CA LEU A 47 10.12 5.99 -19.21
C LEU A 47 8.72 5.31 -19.14
N ILE A 48 8.56 4.34 -18.25
CA ILE A 48 7.32 3.58 -18.06
C ILE A 48 6.34 4.23 -17.06
N SER A 49 6.64 5.43 -16.54
CA SER A 49 5.82 6.12 -15.53
C SER A 49 4.36 6.33 -15.94
N PRO A 50 4.01 6.75 -17.17
CA PRO A 50 2.61 6.91 -17.55
C PRO A 50 1.82 5.60 -17.48
N ALA A 51 2.42 4.48 -17.90
CA ALA A 51 1.80 3.17 -17.84
C ALA A 51 1.63 2.69 -16.39
N LEU A 52 2.64 2.89 -15.55
CA LEU A 52 2.56 2.59 -14.12
C LEU A 52 1.53 3.47 -13.41
N LEU A 53 1.41 4.75 -13.78
CA LEU A 53 0.40 5.66 -13.25
C LEU A 53 -1.01 5.14 -13.52
N VAL A 54 -1.31 4.87 -14.79
CA VAL A 54 -2.64 4.37 -15.20
C VAL A 54 -2.93 3.05 -14.50
N THR A 55 -1.96 2.14 -14.46
CA THR A 55 -2.11 0.83 -13.80
C THR A 55 -2.39 1.00 -12.31
N ALA A 56 -1.60 1.82 -11.61
CA ALA A 56 -1.78 2.06 -10.18
C ALA A 56 -3.12 2.73 -9.88
N LEU A 57 -3.54 3.72 -10.66
CA LEU A 57 -4.84 4.37 -10.49
C LEU A 57 -5.99 3.38 -10.69
N VAL A 58 -5.98 2.61 -11.78
CA VAL A 58 -7.01 1.59 -12.05
C VAL A 58 -7.08 0.56 -10.91
N MET A 59 -5.93 0.08 -10.43
CA MET A 59 -5.88 -0.88 -9.33
C MET A 59 -6.32 -0.27 -7.99
N ALA A 60 -6.01 1.00 -7.73
CA ALA A 60 -6.50 1.71 -6.55
C ALA A 60 -8.03 1.84 -6.59
N PHE A 61 -8.61 2.25 -7.72
CA PHE A 61 -10.07 2.30 -7.90
C PHE A 61 -10.72 0.91 -7.76
N ALA A 62 -10.12 -0.12 -8.35
CA ALA A 62 -10.61 -1.49 -8.20
C ALA A 62 -10.57 -1.94 -6.72
N SER A 63 -9.54 -1.55 -5.97
CA SER A 63 -9.38 -1.84 -4.53
C SER A 63 -10.42 -1.12 -3.66
N VAL A 64 -10.85 0.07 -4.07
CA VAL A 64 -11.95 0.80 -3.42
C VAL A 64 -13.26 0.06 -3.57
N ILE A 65 -13.51 -0.57 -4.72
CA ILE A 65 -14.76 -1.30 -5.00
C ILE A 65 -14.73 -2.69 -4.37
N ARG A 66 -13.63 -3.42 -4.56
CA ARG A 66 -13.39 -4.80 -4.12
C ARG A 66 -12.06 -4.91 -3.37
N PRO A 67 -12.03 -4.53 -2.08
CA PRO A 67 -10.82 -4.60 -1.27
C PRO A 67 -10.33 -6.04 -1.02
N ASP A 68 -11.21 -7.02 -1.17
CA ASP A 68 -10.95 -8.46 -1.07
C ASP A 68 -10.36 -9.10 -2.34
N SER A 69 -10.23 -8.33 -3.43
CA SER A 69 -9.71 -8.81 -4.70
C SER A 69 -8.17 -8.83 -4.74
N VAL A 70 -7.60 -9.25 -5.88
CA VAL A 70 -6.16 -9.17 -6.15
C VAL A 70 -5.69 -7.75 -6.52
N ALA A 71 -6.60 -6.79 -6.71
CA ALA A 71 -6.25 -5.42 -7.14
C ALA A 71 -5.30 -4.68 -6.17
N PRO A 72 -5.45 -4.76 -4.83
CA PRO A 72 -4.51 -4.14 -3.90
C PRO A 72 -3.08 -4.66 -4.05
N LEU A 73 -2.93 -5.95 -4.35
CA LEU A 73 -1.62 -6.55 -4.59
C LEU A 73 -0.97 -5.99 -5.86
N PHE A 74 -1.74 -5.90 -6.95
CA PHE A 74 -1.26 -5.32 -8.20
C PHE A 74 -0.92 -3.83 -8.07
N PHE A 75 -1.67 -3.09 -7.25
CA PHE A 75 -1.33 -1.71 -6.91
C PHE A 75 0.04 -1.64 -6.23
N VAL A 76 0.25 -2.41 -5.16
CA VAL A 76 1.52 -2.43 -4.41
C VAL A 76 2.68 -2.87 -5.32
N ALA A 77 2.46 -3.84 -6.20
CA ALA A 77 3.45 -4.28 -7.17
C ALA A 77 3.81 -3.17 -8.17
N ALA A 78 2.82 -2.46 -8.72
CA ALA A 78 3.06 -1.35 -9.65
C ALA A 78 3.85 -0.22 -9.00
N VAL A 79 3.47 0.20 -7.79
CA VAL A 79 4.20 1.21 -7.01
C VAL A 79 5.59 0.71 -6.63
N GLY A 80 5.72 -0.56 -6.24
CA GLY A 80 6.99 -1.19 -5.91
C GLY A 80 7.96 -1.19 -7.09
N LEU A 81 7.52 -1.60 -8.29
CA LEU A 81 8.32 -1.53 -9.52
C LEU A 81 8.77 -0.10 -9.82
N TRP A 82 7.89 0.86 -9.62
CA TRP A 82 8.20 2.28 -9.79
C TRP A 82 9.29 2.75 -8.81
N TRP A 83 9.17 2.33 -7.56
CA TRP A 83 10.13 2.56 -6.49
C TRP A 83 11.50 1.98 -6.85
N LEU A 84 11.54 0.74 -7.36
CA LEU A 84 12.80 0.11 -7.78
C LEU A 84 13.46 0.84 -8.96
N ALA A 85 12.67 1.22 -9.96
CA ALA A 85 13.16 1.96 -11.11
C ALA A 85 13.69 3.35 -10.72
N GLY A 86 12.99 4.04 -9.82
CA GLY A 86 13.43 5.32 -9.25
C GLY A 86 14.74 5.23 -8.46
N ALA A 87 14.95 4.12 -7.73
CA ALA A 87 16.14 3.93 -6.90
C ALA A 87 17.39 3.72 -7.78
N ALA A 88 17.24 2.99 -8.87
CA ALA A 88 18.28 2.83 -9.87
C ALA A 88 18.66 4.17 -10.51
N ALA A 89 17.68 5.03 -10.84
CA ALA A 89 17.92 6.35 -11.42
C ALA A 89 18.61 7.31 -10.43
N ALA A 90 18.21 7.30 -9.15
CA ALA A 90 18.79 8.14 -8.09
C ALA A 90 20.24 7.76 -7.71
N SER A 91 20.74 6.62 -8.19
CA SER A 91 22.14 6.22 -8.00
C SER A 91 23.12 6.95 -8.92
N GLN A 92 22.66 7.76 -9.87
CA GLN A 92 23.54 8.50 -10.77
C GLN A 92 24.21 9.73 -10.10
N PRO A 93 25.51 10.00 -10.33
CA PRO A 93 26.29 11.03 -9.63
C PRO A 93 25.74 12.47 -9.75
N ASP A 94 25.09 12.80 -10.86
CA ASP A 94 24.62 14.16 -11.17
C ASP A 94 23.08 14.32 -11.08
N GLY A 95 22.37 13.26 -10.71
CA GLY A 95 20.93 13.13 -10.91
C GLY A 95 20.08 13.37 -9.67
N GLY A 96 19.95 14.62 -9.24
CA GLY A 96 18.72 15.12 -8.61
C GLY A 96 18.14 14.31 -7.43
N GLY A 97 18.90 14.22 -6.33
CA GLY A 97 18.41 14.15 -4.95
C GLY A 97 17.00 13.58 -4.74
N GLY A 98 16.86 12.25 -4.83
CA GLY A 98 15.75 11.57 -4.17
C GLY A 98 15.95 11.68 -2.66
N THR A 99 15.52 12.79 -2.05
CA THR A 99 15.68 12.98 -0.60
C THR A 99 15.00 11.81 0.14
N PRO A 100 15.62 11.24 1.19
CA PRO A 100 15.05 10.15 1.98
C PRO A 100 13.58 10.35 2.38
N GLY A 101 13.17 11.61 2.58
CA GLY A 101 11.78 11.98 2.86
C GLY A 101 10.77 11.66 1.75
N ARG A 102 11.16 11.71 0.47
CA ARG A 102 10.30 11.33 -0.67
C ARG A 102 10.00 9.83 -0.66
N TRP A 103 11.04 9.03 -0.42
CA TRP A 103 10.93 7.58 -0.27
C TRP A 103 10.01 7.23 0.89
N LEU A 104 10.27 7.82 2.06
CA LEU A 104 9.47 7.63 3.26
C LEU A 104 8.00 8.03 3.06
N GLY A 105 7.75 9.15 2.37
CA GLY A 105 6.40 9.62 2.07
C GLY A 105 5.58 8.61 1.26
N VAL A 106 6.18 8.04 0.20
CA VAL A 106 5.53 6.98 -0.59
C VAL A 106 5.32 5.72 0.24
N THR A 107 6.30 5.29 1.05
CA THR A 107 6.16 4.13 1.93
C THR A 107 4.99 4.28 2.90
N VAL A 108 4.83 5.46 3.50
CA VAL A 108 3.71 5.74 4.41
C VAL A 108 2.38 5.64 3.67
N LEU A 109 2.26 6.20 2.47
CA LEU A 109 1.01 6.12 1.70
C LEU A 109 0.68 4.68 1.27
N VAL A 110 1.68 3.91 0.82
CA VAL A 110 1.49 2.49 0.50
C VAL A 110 1.10 1.69 1.74
N ALA A 111 1.67 2.02 2.90
CA ALA A 111 1.33 1.37 4.15
C ALA A 111 -0.12 1.66 4.57
N VAL A 112 -0.54 2.93 4.50
CA VAL A 112 -1.93 3.34 4.74
C VAL A 112 -2.87 2.65 3.76
N PHE A 113 -2.53 2.61 2.48
CA PHE A 113 -3.30 1.90 1.45
C PHE A 113 -3.50 0.43 1.80
N HIS A 114 -2.42 -0.29 2.09
CA HIS A 114 -2.45 -1.73 2.38
C HIS A 114 -3.25 -2.04 3.65
N LEU A 115 -3.06 -1.23 4.69
CA LEU A 115 -3.78 -1.39 5.94
C LEU A 115 -5.29 -1.10 5.78
N SER A 116 -5.65 0.01 5.13
CA SER A 116 -7.04 0.39 4.91
C SER A 116 -7.76 -0.61 3.99
N THR A 117 -7.09 -1.15 2.98
CA THR A 117 -7.64 -2.23 2.13
C THR A 117 -7.84 -3.50 2.92
N ALA A 118 -6.87 -3.92 3.75
CA ALA A 118 -7.01 -5.09 4.60
C ALA A 118 -8.20 -4.98 5.57
N PHE A 119 -8.40 -3.80 6.18
CA PHE A 119 -9.55 -3.56 7.04
C PHE A 119 -10.87 -3.50 6.29
N ALA A 120 -10.88 -2.87 5.11
CA ALA A 120 -12.07 -2.85 4.25
C ALA A 120 -12.46 -4.27 3.80
N ALA A 121 -11.47 -5.14 3.52
CA ALA A 121 -11.69 -6.53 3.13
C ALA A 121 -12.15 -7.43 4.31
N ALA A 122 -11.72 -7.13 5.53
CA ALA A 122 -12.01 -7.96 6.71
C ALA A 122 -13.44 -7.79 7.24
N ALA A 123 -14.18 -6.75 6.83
CA ALA A 123 -15.53 -6.48 7.31
C ALA A 123 -16.54 -6.38 6.15
N PRO A 124 -17.76 -6.95 6.29
CA PRO A 124 -18.81 -6.77 5.29
C PRO A 124 -19.15 -5.29 5.06
N SER A 125 -19.55 -4.93 3.84
CA SER A 125 -19.87 -3.56 3.44
C SER A 125 -20.92 -2.87 4.35
N TYR A 126 -21.83 -3.65 4.93
CA TYR A 126 -22.90 -3.18 5.82
C TYR A 126 -22.56 -3.27 7.32
N ALA A 127 -21.40 -3.78 7.69
CA ALA A 127 -21.05 -3.99 9.09
C ALA A 127 -20.88 -2.66 9.84
N ARG A 128 -21.39 -2.62 11.08
CA ARG A 128 -21.13 -1.54 12.04
C ARG A 128 -19.95 -1.95 12.91
N VAL A 129 -18.92 -1.11 12.93
CA VAL A 129 -17.75 -1.27 13.79
C VAL A 129 -18.13 -0.88 15.22
N THR A 130 -17.98 -1.82 16.14
CA THR A 130 -18.15 -1.58 17.59
C THR A 130 -16.93 -0.82 18.14
N GLY A 131 -17.08 -0.11 19.26
CA GLY A 131 -15.97 0.66 19.86
C GLY A 131 -14.72 -0.18 20.18
N ARG A 132 -14.91 -1.45 20.59
CA ARG A 132 -13.79 -2.39 20.84
C ARG A 132 -13.07 -2.79 19.55
N ALA A 133 -13.81 -3.04 18.47
CA ALA A 133 -13.22 -3.31 17.16
C ALA A 133 -12.47 -2.08 16.65
N ALA A 134 -13.05 -0.88 16.76
CA ALA A 134 -12.37 0.37 16.40
C ALA A 134 -11.05 0.55 17.14
N LYS A 135 -11.01 0.29 18.46
CA LYS A 135 -9.78 0.38 19.25
C LYS A 135 -8.70 -0.61 18.78
N LEU A 136 -9.08 -1.86 18.50
CA LEU A 136 -8.14 -2.88 18.00
C LEU A 136 -7.62 -2.52 16.61
N LEU A 137 -8.50 -2.01 15.72
CA LEU A 137 -8.13 -1.53 14.38
C LEU A 137 -7.16 -0.35 14.45
N SER A 138 -7.38 0.61 15.36
CA SER A 138 -6.48 1.74 15.56
C SER A 138 -5.10 1.30 16.07
N LEU A 139 -5.05 0.38 17.05
CA LEU A 139 -3.79 -0.15 17.58
C LEU A 139 -3.02 -0.95 16.51
N ALA A 140 -3.73 -1.79 15.77
CA ALA A 140 -3.21 -2.49 14.60
C ALA A 140 -2.64 -1.51 13.57
N GLY A 141 -3.36 -0.42 13.31
CA GLY A 141 -2.94 0.56 12.33
C GLY A 141 -1.70 1.35 12.74
N VAL A 142 -1.66 1.81 13.99
CA VAL A 142 -0.46 2.47 14.55
C VAL A 142 0.73 1.51 14.52
N GLY A 143 0.54 0.25 14.90
CA GLY A 143 1.58 -0.77 14.84
C GLY A 143 2.10 -1.00 13.42
N TYR A 144 1.20 -1.11 12.44
CA TYR A 144 1.57 -1.31 11.04
C TYR A 144 2.34 -0.12 10.45
N VAL A 145 1.89 1.11 10.73
CA VAL A 145 2.57 2.34 10.29
C VAL A 145 3.94 2.43 10.95
N ALA A 146 4.05 2.20 12.26
CA ALA A 146 5.32 2.24 12.97
C ALA A 146 6.32 1.22 12.41
N VAL A 147 5.87 -0.01 12.14
CA VAL A 147 6.71 -1.05 11.53
C VAL A 147 7.10 -0.68 10.10
N SER A 148 6.17 -0.15 9.29
CA SER A 148 6.46 0.28 7.91
C SER A 148 7.49 1.43 7.88
N VAL A 149 7.37 2.39 8.80
CA VAL A 149 8.34 3.47 8.99
C VAL A 149 9.68 2.92 9.45
N ALA A 150 9.71 2.03 10.44
CA ALA A 150 10.94 1.41 10.92
C ALA A 150 11.69 0.66 9.82
N VAL A 151 10.95 -0.10 8.99
CA VAL A 151 11.55 -0.79 7.83
C VAL A 151 12.00 0.20 6.77
N GLY A 152 11.22 1.25 6.47
CA GLY A 152 11.64 2.33 5.57
C GLY A 152 12.93 3.00 6.04
N MET A 153 13.05 3.28 7.33
CA MET A 153 14.26 3.83 7.96
C MET A 153 15.43 2.85 7.93
N ALA A 154 15.20 1.55 8.12
CA ALA A 154 16.23 0.52 7.99
C ALA A 154 16.76 0.43 6.55
N VAL A 155 15.88 0.49 5.56
CA VAL A 155 16.25 0.54 4.13
C VAL A 155 17.05 1.80 3.81
N LEU A 156 16.64 2.96 4.34
CA LEU A 156 17.40 4.21 4.19
C LEU A 156 18.77 4.15 4.88
N GLY A 157 18.84 3.53 6.07
CA GLY A 157 20.10 3.31 6.78
C GLY A 157 21.05 2.38 6.02
N LEU A 158 20.51 1.34 5.39
CA LEU A 158 21.28 0.49 4.47
C LEU A 158 21.72 1.29 3.24
N ALA A 159 20.85 2.08 2.61
CA ALA A 159 21.20 2.90 1.45
C ALA A 159 22.33 3.94 1.72
N ALA A 160 22.59 4.28 2.99
CA ALA A 160 23.71 5.13 3.40
C ALA A 160 25.07 4.39 3.46
N LEU A 161 25.09 3.06 3.40
CA LEU A 161 26.33 2.29 3.37
C LEU A 161 27.01 2.38 1.99
N PRO A 162 28.35 2.27 1.92
CA PRO A 162 29.09 2.34 0.67
C PRO A 162 28.62 1.28 -0.34
N ARG A 163 28.34 1.71 -1.58
CA ARG A 163 27.70 0.89 -2.62
C ARG A 163 28.46 -0.39 -3.01
N HIS A 164 29.76 -0.42 -2.77
CA HIS A 164 30.61 -1.60 -2.99
C HIS A 164 30.34 -2.73 -1.97
N VAL A 165 29.65 -2.43 -0.86
CA VAL A 165 29.34 -3.39 0.20
C VAL A 165 27.97 -4.05 0.01
N LEU A 166 26.98 -3.36 -0.58
CA LEU A 166 25.58 -3.79 -0.54
C LEU A 166 25.04 -4.48 -1.80
N GLY A 167 25.69 -4.33 -2.96
CA GLY A 167 25.19 -4.88 -4.23
C GLY A 167 23.70 -4.55 -4.49
N PRO A 168 22.96 -5.34 -5.30
CA PRO A 168 21.51 -5.21 -5.43
C PRO A 168 20.71 -5.87 -4.29
N GLY A 169 21.38 -6.59 -3.37
CA GLY A 169 20.73 -7.42 -2.35
C GLY A 169 19.96 -6.66 -1.27
N TRP A 170 20.33 -5.40 -0.99
CA TRP A 170 19.68 -4.58 0.05
C TRP A 170 18.20 -4.30 -0.26
N VAL A 171 17.85 -4.21 -1.54
CA VAL A 171 16.47 -4.03 -2.01
C VAL A 171 15.62 -5.26 -1.68
N VAL A 172 16.17 -6.45 -1.93
CA VAL A 172 15.50 -7.73 -1.65
C VAL A 172 15.36 -7.93 -0.14
N ALA A 173 16.40 -7.60 0.63
CA ALA A 173 16.37 -7.63 2.08
C ALA A 173 15.32 -6.66 2.64
N GLY A 174 15.23 -5.44 2.10
CA GLY A 174 14.20 -4.47 2.45
C GLY A 174 12.78 -4.99 2.18
N ALA A 175 12.54 -5.52 0.97
CA ALA A 175 11.24 -6.09 0.60
C ALA A 175 10.85 -7.29 1.49
N LEU A 176 11.78 -8.21 1.75
CA LEU A 176 11.57 -9.34 2.66
C LEU A 176 11.26 -8.88 4.09
N SER A 177 11.96 -7.85 4.56
CA SER A 177 11.75 -7.28 5.91
C SER A 177 10.33 -6.75 6.04
N VAL A 178 9.83 -6.01 5.04
CA VAL A 178 8.44 -5.52 5.00
C VAL A 178 7.45 -6.68 4.97
N SER A 179 7.68 -7.69 4.13
CA SER A 179 6.79 -8.85 4.03
C SER A 179 6.70 -9.63 5.34
N VAL A 180 7.83 -9.91 6.00
CA VAL A 180 7.86 -10.63 7.28
C VAL A 180 7.19 -9.82 8.39
N ALA A 181 7.50 -8.52 8.48
CA ALA A 181 6.84 -7.59 9.41
C ALA A 181 5.32 -7.58 9.25
N THR A 182 4.85 -7.54 8.00
CA THR A 182 3.43 -7.51 7.65
C THR A 182 2.75 -8.81 8.06
N VAL A 183 3.36 -9.96 7.73
CA VAL A 183 2.85 -11.28 8.13
C VAL A 183 2.80 -11.42 9.65
N ALA A 184 3.85 -11.00 10.37
CA ALA A 184 3.91 -11.07 11.82
C ALA A 184 2.82 -10.22 12.48
N LEU A 185 2.59 -9.00 11.98
CA LEU A 185 1.53 -8.14 12.49
C LEU A 185 0.14 -8.72 12.22
N VAL A 186 -0.12 -9.19 11.00
CA VAL A 186 -1.40 -9.84 10.66
C VAL A 186 -1.63 -11.07 11.54
N ALA A 187 -0.60 -11.87 11.80
CA ALA A 187 -0.68 -13.00 12.72
C ALA A 187 -0.98 -12.59 14.16
N ALA A 188 -0.36 -11.50 14.65
CA ALA A 188 -0.57 -10.98 16.01
C ALA A 188 -1.99 -10.40 16.21
N LEU A 189 -2.62 -9.93 15.13
CA LEU A 189 -3.95 -9.33 15.15
C LEU A 189 -5.09 -10.35 14.98
N ARG A 190 -4.77 -11.61 14.61
CA ARG A 190 -5.80 -12.67 14.58
C ARG A 190 -6.25 -12.97 16.01
N PRO A 191 -7.57 -12.99 16.28
CA PRO A 191 -8.07 -13.42 17.58
C PRO A 191 -7.55 -14.84 17.85
N ARG A 192 -6.80 -15.03 18.94
CA ARG A 192 -6.50 -16.37 19.43
C ARG A 192 -7.84 -17.02 19.74
N ARG A 193 -8.18 -18.10 19.02
CA ARG A 193 -9.36 -18.89 19.34
C ARG A 193 -9.19 -19.35 20.78
N ALA A 194 -10.06 -18.87 21.67
CA ALA A 194 -10.13 -19.40 23.02
C ALA A 194 -10.56 -20.86 22.87
N HIS A 195 -9.64 -21.76 23.21
CA HIS A 195 -9.94 -23.17 23.43
C HIS A 195 -10.46 -23.34 24.85
#